data_AF-A0A9W9NRN0-F1
#
_entry.id   AF-A0A9W9NRN0-F1
#
_cell.length_a   1.000
_cell.length_b   1.000
_cell.length_c   1.000
_cell.angle_alpha   90.00
_cell.angle_beta   90.00
_cell.angle_gamma   90.00
#
_symmetry.space_group_name_H-M   'P 1'
#
loop_
_entity.id
_entity.type
_entity.pdbx_description
1 polymer ?
#
loop_
_entity_poly.entity_id
_entity_poly.type
_entity_poly.pdbx_seq_one_letter_code
_entity_poly.pdbx_strand_id
1 'polypeptide(L)'
;MSCCLYQIYSLGSGNRQLYQDADRSRGTLIGGLRGMGLLKSQISIDPESAPFKLNPHSDPLEVENEWLRWRDQEQERRVVWASFEYDCSLSTLTGCRAAVDLAELPRALPCAEDLWRAPSGQTWRSLASHLGPSAFGIPVTATLEPIMSGSKALPSGLSSWGKRLCCQVIGRLLWDLKQLEVISLTRVLRQPSLSLVQEQAKNGLLKGFDNISNEIKLPTSPVEVIDYK
;
A
#
# COMPACT_ATOMS: atom_id res chain seq x y z
N MET A 1 -2.60 5.00 -15.88
CA MET A 1 -2.40 3.53 -15.81
C MET A 1 -1.73 2.95 -17.05
N SER A 2 -2.11 3.34 -18.27
CA SER A 2 -1.48 2.85 -19.52
C SER A 2 0.04 3.04 -19.58
N CYS A 3 0.56 4.19 -19.11
CA CYS A 3 2.00 4.43 -19.06
C CYS A 3 2.74 3.49 -18.10
N CYS A 4 2.19 3.22 -16.90
CA CYS A 4 2.81 2.32 -15.93
C CYS A 4 2.87 0.88 -16.45
N LEU A 5 1.84 0.41 -17.16
CA LEU A 5 1.82 -0.92 -17.79
C LEU A 5 2.86 -1.03 -18.91
N TYR A 6 2.98 -0.02 -19.76
CA TYR A 6 4.02 0.05 -20.79
C TYR A 6 5.44 0.02 -20.19
N GLN A 7 5.61 0.68 -19.05
CA GLN A 7 6.90 0.70 -18.33
C GLN A 7 7.23 -0.67 -17.75
N ILE A 8 6.27 -1.38 -17.14
CA ILE A 8 6.49 -2.74 -16.66
C ILE A 8 6.90 -3.68 -17.81
N TYR A 9 6.24 -3.58 -18.97
CA TYR A 9 6.64 -4.33 -20.17
C TYR A 9 8.07 -3.97 -20.62
N SER A 10 8.39 -2.69 -20.65
CA SER A 10 9.70 -2.16 -21.01
C SER A 10 10.82 -2.72 -20.13
N LEU A 11 10.55 -2.92 -18.83
CA LEU A 11 11.49 -3.53 -17.87
C LEU A 11 11.67 -5.05 -18.07
N GLY A 12 10.71 -5.73 -18.69
CA GLY A 12 10.82 -7.16 -19.03
C GLY A 12 11.61 -7.43 -20.31
N SER A 13 11.89 -6.40 -21.12
CA SER A 13 12.50 -6.53 -22.45
C SER A 13 14.01 -6.76 -22.46
N GLY A 14 14.70 -6.52 -21.33
CA GLY A 14 16.17 -6.57 -21.26
C GLY A 14 16.90 -5.38 -21.93
N ASN A 15 16.19 -4.39 -22.46
CA ASN A 15 16.79 -3.25 -23.14
C ASN A 15 17.16 -2.12 -22.17
N ARG A 16 18.47 -1.83 -22.03
CA ARG A 16 19.02 -0.76 -21.17
C ARG A 16 18.39 0.62 -21.37
N GLN A 17 18.07 1.00 -22.60
CA GLN A 17 17.45 2.29 -22.88
C GLN A 17 16.03 2.36 -22.33
N LEU A 18 15.27 1.27 -22.49
CA LEU A 18 13.91 1.15 -21.97
C LEU A 18 13.87 1.15 -20.43
N TYR A 19 14.90 0.61 -19.76
CA TYR A 19 15.06 0.77 -18.30
C TYR A 19 15.26 2.24 -17.90
N GLN A 20 16.11 2.97 -18.62
CA GLN A 20 16.37 4.38 -18.33
C GLN A 20 15.14 5.25 -18.57
N ASP A 21 14.36 4.95 -19.61
CA ASP A 21 13.11 5.66 -19.90
C ASP A 21 12.04 5.38 -18.83
N ALA A 22 11.95 4.14 -18.36
CA ALA A 22 11.08 3.77 -17.25
C ALA A 22 11.45 4.51 -15.95
N ASP A 23 12.75 4.63 -15.64
CA ASP A 23 13.23 5.36 -14.46
C ASP A 23 12.98 6.87 -14.56
N ARG A 24 13.23 7.49 -15.73
CA ARG A 24 12.89 8.90 -15.96
C ARG A 24 11.40 9.16 -15.75
N SER A 25 10.55 8.34 -16.37
CA SER A 25 9.11 8.53 -16.27
C SER A 25 8.59 8.29 -14.86
N ARG A 26 9.19 7.35 -14.13
CA ARG A 26 8.92 7.16 -12.70
C ARG A 26 9.29 8.40 -11.89
N GLY A 27 10.44 9.03 -12.15
CA GLY A 27 10.78 10.33 -11.53
C GLY A 27 9.73 11.41 -11.79
N THR A 28 9.26 11.54 -13.03
CA THR A 28 8.18 12.48 -13.39
C THR A 28 6.86 12.16 -12.68
N LEU A 29 6.46 10.88 -12.62
CA LEU A 29 5.24 10.45 -11.95
C LEU A 29 5.28 10.79 -10.46
N ILE A 30 6.33 10.37 -9.75
CA ILE A 30 6.44 10.60 -8.31
C ILE A 30 6.58 12.10 -8.01
N GLY A 31 7.35 12.83 -8.82
CA GLY A 31 7.45 14.30 -8.71
C GLY A 31 6.09 14.99 -8.91
N GLY A 32 5.30 14.56 -9.89
CA GLY A 32 3.96 15.07 -10.13
C GLY A 32 3.00 14.81 -8.97
N LEU A 33 3.01 13.60 -8.41
CA LEU A 33 2.18 13.25 -7.24
C LEU A 33 2.54 14.10 -6.00
N ARG A 34 3.84 14.37 -5.77
CA ARG A 34 4.28 15.32 -4.73
C ARG A 34 3.83 16.74 -5.03
N GLY A 35 3.95 17.19 -6.29
CA GLY A 35 3.51 18.51 -6.72
C GLY A 35 2.00 18.74 -6.55
N MET A 36 1.18 17.69 -6.71
CA MET A 36 -0.25 17.71 -6.42
C MET A 36 -0.58 17.57 -4.93
N GLY A 37 0.42 17.33 -4.07
CA GLY A 37 0.23 17.14 -2.64
C GLY A 37 -0.43 15.80 -2.28
N LEU A 38 -0.34 14.78 -3.13
CA LEU A 38 -0.82 13.43 -2.84
C LEU A 38 0.20 12.62 -2.03
N LEU A 39 1.50 12.85 -2.28
CA LEU A 39 2.60 12.34 -1.48
C LEU A 39 3.08 13.44 -0.53
N LYS A 40 2.67 13.37 0.73
CA LYS A 40 2.99 14.35 1.77
C LYS A 40 3.70 13.64 2.91
N SER A 41 4.93 14.06 3.23
CA SER A 41 5.65 13.54 4.39
C SER A 41 4.87 13.87 5.66
N GLN A 42 4.34 12.85 6.32
CA GLN A 42 3.58 13.01 7.56
C GLN A 42 4.52 12.85 8.76
N ILE A 43 5.33 13.88 9.03
CA ILE A 43 6.09 13.98 10.29
C ILE A 43 5.14 14.37 11.45
N SER A 44 3.98 14.93 11.12
CA SER A 44 2.95 15.36 12.06
C SER A 44 2.16 14.17 12.61
N ILE A 45 2.11 14.05 13.95
CA ILE A 45 1.17 13.24 14.72
C ILE A 45 -0.22 13.90 14.64
N ASP A 46 -0.72 14.19 13.43
CA ASP A 46 -2.14 14.53 13.31
C ASP A 46 -2.91 13.26 13.67
N PRO A 47 -3.94 13.35 14.53
CA PRO A 47 -4.73 12.18 14.89
C PRO A 47 -5.26 11.54 13.61
N GLU A 48 -5.22 10.21 13.60
CA GLU A 48 -5.90 9.33 12.65
C GLU A 48 -7.14 10.04 12.08
N SER A 49 -7.20 10.22 10.75
CA SER A 49 -8.43 10.70 10.13
C SER A 49 -9.52 9.74 10.60
N ALA A 50 -10.41 10.23 11.46
CA ALA A 50 -11.32 9.38 12.21
C ALA A 50 -11.99 8.39 11.25
N PRO A 51 -12.14 7.11 11.63
CA PRO A 51 -12.73 6.09 10.76
C PRO A 51 -14.01 6.66 10.15
N PHE A 52 -14.16 6.51 8.83
CA PHE A 52 -15.27 7.10 8.09
C PHE A 52 -16.59 6.76 8.79
N LYS A 53 -17.29 7.79 9.29
CA LYS A 53 -18.55 7.64 10.00
C LYS A 53 -19.69 7.97 9.05
N LEU A 54 -20.46 6.95 8.70
CA LEU A 54 -21.72 7.16 7.98
C LEU A 54 -22.66 7.99 8.87
N ASN A 55 -23.15 9.10 8.34
CA ASN A 55 -24.20 9.85 9.00
C ASN A 55 -25.51 9.03 8.96
N PRO A 56 -26.18 8.69 10.07
CA PRO A 56 -27.33 7.76 10.08
C PRO A 56 -28.59 8.27 9.37
N HIS A 57 -28.79 9.58 9.22
CA HIS A 57 -29.96 10.16 8.55
C HIS A 57 -29.52 11.22 7.56
N SER A 58 -29.64 10.92 6.26
CA SER A 58 -29.23 11.82 5.20
C SER A 58 -30.23 11.73 4.07
N ASP A 59 -30.69 12.87 3.58
CA ASP A 59 -31.52 12.98 2.38
C ASP A 59 -30.81 12.29 1.19
N PRO A 60 -31.51 11.59 0.28
CA PRO A 60 -30.86 10.98 -0.89
C PRO A 60 -29.84 11.84 -1.62
N LEU A 61 -30.07 13.16 -1.73
CA LEU A 61 -29.12 14.10 -2.32
C LEU A 61 -27.85 14.28 -1.47
N GLU A 62 -28.00 14.31 -0.14
CA GLU A 62 -26.88 14.39 0.79
C GLU A 62 -26.03 13.11 0.74
N VAL A 63 -26.67 11.94 0.66
CA VAL A 63 -25.98 10.64 0.51
C VAL A 63 -25.14 10.61 -0.76
N GLU A 64 -25.70 11.10 -1.88
CA GLU A 64 -24.98 11.15 -3.14
C GLU A 64 -23.76 12.08 -3.06
N ASN A 65 -23.92 13.27 -2.47
CA ASN A 65 -22.82 14.21 -2.27
C ASN A 65 -21.74 13.69 -1.31
N GLU A 66 -22.14 12.97 -0.25
CA GLU A 66 -21.22 12.31 0.69
C GLU A 66 -20.41 11.23 -0.03
N TRP A 67 -21.07 10.38 -0.81
CA TRP A 67 -20.43 9.33 -1.61
C TRP A 67 -19.44 9.90 -2.62
N LEU A 68 -19.81 10.96 -3.36
CA LEU A 68 -18.91 11.60 -4.33
C LEU A 68 -17.64 12.13 -3.66
N ARG A 69 -17.77 12.83 -2.53
CA ARG A 69 -16.62 13.34 -1.77
C ARG A 69 -15.73 12.21 -1.26
N TRP A 70 -16.34 11.16 -0.71
CA TRP A 70 -15.60 9.98 -0.26
C TRP A 70 -14.86 9.30 -1.41
N ARG A 71 -15.52 9.15 -2.57
CA ARG A 71 -14.96 8.50 -3.75
C ARG A 71 -13.75 9.26 -4.27
N ASP A 72 -13.80 10.59 -4.29
CA ASP A 72 -12.67 11.43 -4.71
C ASP A 72 -11.46 11.26 -3.77
N GLN A 73 -11.68 11.23 -2.46
CA GLN A 73 -10.63 10.94 -1.47
C GLN A 73 -10.08 9.52 -1.61
N GLU A 74 -10.95 8.54 -1.85
CA GLU A 74 -10.54 7.16 -2.07
C GLU A 74 -9.72 7.01 -3.35
N GLN A 75 -10.10 7.73 -4.40
CA GLN A 75 -9.36 7.74 -5.66
C GLN A 75 -7.94 8.25 -5.46
N GLU A 76 -7.75 9.34 -4.72
CA GLU A 76 -6.42 9.85 -4.37
C GLU A 76 -5.60 8.81 -3.61
N ARG A 77 -6.17 8.20 -2.57
CA ARG A 77 -5.54 7.13 -1.79
C ARG A 77 -5.11 5.96 -2.68
N ARG A 78 -6.00 5.50 -3.57
CA ARG A 78 -5.74 4.40 -4.51
C ARG A 78 -4.64 4.75 -5.51
N VAL A 79 -4.61 5.99 -6.02
CA VAL A 79 -3.55 6.46 -6.92
C VAL A 79 -2.19 6.44 -6.23
N VAL A 80 -2.12 6.87 -4.98
CA VAL A 80 -0.85 6.83 -4.21
C VAL A 80 -0.39 5.39 -4.00
N TRP A 81 -1.28 4.50 -3.53
CA TRP A 81 -0.93 3.09 -3.32
C TRP A 81 -0.51 2.37 -4.61
N ALA A 82 -1.22 2.60 -5.72
CA ALA A 82 -0.87 2.03 -7.01
C ALA A 82 0.49 2.54 -7.52
N SER A 83 0.79 3.82 -7.29
CA SER A 83 2.06 4.43 -7.67
C SER A 83 3.22 3.89 -6.82
N PHE A 84 2.99 3.63 -5.54
CA PHE A 84 3.94 2.95 -4.66
C PHE A 84 4.21 1.51 -5.09
N GLU A 85 3.17 0.72 -5.40
CA GLU A 85 3.32 -0.65 -5.91
C GLU A 85 4.13 -0.68 -7.22
N TYR A 86 3.87 0.27 -8.13
CA TYR A 86 4.65 0.46 -9.34
C TYR A 86 6.12 0.81 -9.04
N ASP A 87 6.37 1.76 -8.14
CA ASP A 87 7.72 2.20 -7.74
C ASP A 87 8.53 1.07 -7.10
N CYS A 88 7.90 0.25 -6.25
CA CYS A 88 8.51 -0.94 -5.68
C CYS A 88 8.89 -1.95 -6.77
N SER A 89 8.00 -2.21 -7.73
CA SER A 89 8.27 -3.14 -8.83
C SER A 89 9.47 -2.70 -9.68
N LEU A 90 9.53 -1.42 -10.03
CA LEU A 90 10.68 -0.85 -10.75
C LEU A 90 11.97 -0.96 -9.93
N SER A 91 11.91 -0.65 -8.63
CA SER A 91 13.05 -0.73 -7.71
C SER A 91 13.63 -2.15 -7.64
N THR A 92 12.77 -3.16 -7.54
CA THR A 92 13.17 -4.56 -7.56
C THR A 92 13.84 -4.95 -8.87
N LEU A 93 13.30 -4.51 -10.01
CA LEU A 93 13.82 -4.84 -11.35
C LEU A 93 15.13 -4.12 -11.68
N THR A 94 15.34 -2.92 -11.13
CA THR A 94 16.53 -2.09 -11.42
C THR A 94 17.63 -2.23 -10.37
N GLY A 95 17.32 -2.79 -9.19
CA GLY A 95 18.22 -2.78 -8.04
C GLY A 95 18.43 -1.38 -7.46
N CYS A 96 17.54 -0.43 -7.77
CA CYS A 96 17.58 0.93 -7.24
C CYS A 96 16.65 1.08 -6.03
N ARG A 97 16.87 2.13 -5.23
CA ARG A 97 15.96 2.48 -4.14
C ARG A 97 14.65 3.06 -4.68
N ALA A 98 13.54 2.70 -4.03
CA ALA A 98 12.21 3.29 -4.24
C ALA A 98 12.24 4.80 -3.99
N ALA A 99 11.49 5.55 -4.78
CA ALA A 99 11.47 7.01 -4.80
C ALA A 99 10.40 7.53 -3.86
N VAL A 100 9.33 6.77 -3.64
CA VAL A 100 8.29 7.06 -2.65
C VAL A 100 8.81 6.69 -1.26
N ASP A 101 8.69 7.61 -0.32
CA ASP A 101 8.99 7.34 1.09
C ASP A 101 7.78 6.67 1.76
N LEU A 102 8.02 5.72 2.66
CA LEU A 102 6.96 5.09 3.45
C LEU A 102 6.19 6.12 4.29
N ALA A 103 6.87 7.19 4.74
CA ALA A 103 6.24 8.28 5.50
C ALA A 103 5.31 9.19 4.65
N GLU A 104 5.32 9.03 3.32
CA GLU A 104 4.42 9.74 2.40
C GLU A 104 3.14 8.95 2.08
N LEU A 105 3.06 7.69 2.51
CA LEU A 105 1.95 6.81 2.17
C LEU A 105 0.69 7.13 3.01
N PRO A 106 -0.51 6.86 2.47
CA PRO A 106 -1.74 6.93 3.24
C PRO A 106 -1.69 5.97 4.42
N ARG A 107 -2.20 6.41 5.57
CA ARG A 107 -2.18 5.61 6.80
C ARG A 107 -3.10 4.39 6.77
N ALA A 108 -4.11 4.42 5.91
CA ALA A 108 -5.03 3.32 5.71
C ALA A 108 -4.83 2.72 4.32
N LEU A 109 -5.00 1.41 4.24
CA LEU A 109 -5.07 0.66 3.00
C LEU A 109 -6.32 1.08 2.20
N PRO A 110 -6.37 0.78 0.89
CA PRO A 110 -7.56 0.99 0.07
C PRO A 110 -8.80 0.30 0.64
N CYS A 111 -9.97 0.84 0.35
CA CYS A 111 -11.25 0.26 0.76
C CYS A 111 -11.54 -1.09 0.05
N ALA A 112 -12.56 -1.80 0.51
CA ALA A 112 -13.08 -2.98 -0.15
C ALA A 112 -13.55 -2.68 -1.59
N GLU A 113 -13.32 -3.61 -2.51
CA GLU A 113 -13.68 -3.43 -3.93
C GLU A 113 -15.18 -3.21 -4.14
N ASP A 114 -16.02 -3.83 -3.33
CA ASP A 114 -17.48 -3.67 -3.42
C ASP A 114 -17.90 -2.22 -3.14
N LEU A 115 -17.28 -1.57 -2.15
CA LEU A 115 -17.54 -0.15 -1.86
C LEU A 115 -17.03 0.77 -2.96
N TRP A 116 -15.85 0.48 -3.51
CA TRP A 116 -15.28 1.25 -4.61
C TRP A 116 -16.12 1.18 -5.89
N ARG A 117 -16.66 -0.01 -6.19
CA ARG A 117 -17.45 -0.29 -7.40
C ARG A 117 -18.93 0.06 -7.26
N ALA A 118 -19.37 0.61 -6.12
CA ALA A 118 -20.76 0.98 -5.92
C ALA A 118 -21.23 1.94 -7.04
N PRO A 119 -22.36 1.67 -7.71
CA PRO A 119 -22.81 2.47 -8.86
C PRO A 119 -23.54 3.77 -8.47
N SER A 120 -23.92 3.92 -7.20
CA SER A 120 -24.64 5.09 -6.68
C SER A 120 -24.36 5.27 -5.19
N GLY A 121 -24.62 6.47 -4.65
CA GLY A 121 -24.49 6.74 -3.22
C GLY A 121 -25.40 5.86 -2.36
N GLN A 122 -26.59 5.51 -2.85
CA GLN A 122 -27.50 4.62 -2.13
C GLN A 122 -26.94 3.19 -2.01
N THR A 123 -26.40 2.65 -3.11
CA THR A 123 -25.77 1.32 -3.09
C THR A 123 -24.52 1.32 -2.20
N TRP A 124 -23.68 2.36 -2.31
CA TRP A 124 -22.51 2.54 -1.47
C TRP A 124 -22.88 2.53 0.02
N ARG A 125 -23.92 3.27 0.40
CA ARG A 125 -24.39 3.35 1.79
C ARG A 125 -24.97 2.03 2.30
N SER A 126 -25.74 1.32 1.48
CA SER A 126 -26.23 -0.01 1.82
C SER A 126 -25.05 -0.97 2.06
N LEU A 127 -24.11 -1.05 1.12
CA LEU A 127 -22.90 -1.87 1.27
C LEU A 127 -22.09 -1.51 2.51
N ALA A 128 -21.93 -0.22 2.79
CA ALA A 128 -21.20 0.27 3.94
C ALA A 128 -21.84 -0.18 5.27
N SER A 129 -23.17 -0.18 5.35
CA SER A 129 -23.89 -0.67 6.52
C SER A 129 -23.74 -2.18 6.73
N HIS A 130 -23.60 -2.95 5.63
CA HIS A 130 -23.46 -4.40 5.68
C HIS A 130 -22.03 -4.86 5.96
N LEU A 131 -21.03 -4.21 5.37
CA LEU A 131 -19.62 -4.60 5.47
C LEU A 131 -18.92 -4.04 6.72
N GLY A 132 -19.46 -2.98 7.31
CA GLY A 132 -18.93 -2.36 8.51
C GLY A 132 -17.71 -1.45 8.29
N PRO A 133 -17.12 -0.90 9.38
CA PRO A 133 -16.11 0.16 9.28
C PRO A 133 -14.80 -0.26 8.62
N SER A 134 -14.38 -1.53 8.75
CA SER A 134 -13.12 -2.03 8.16
C SER A 134 -13.14 -2.01 6.62
N ALA A 135 -14.32 -2.00 6.02
CA ALA A 135 -14.48 -1.94 4.57
C ALA A 135 -13.99 -0.62 3.97
N PHE A 136 -13.91 0.47 4.75
CA PHE A 136 -13.42 1.78 4.31
C PHE A 136 -11.89 1.88 4.23
N GLY A 137 -11.19 0.80 4.59
CA GLY A 137 -9.74 0.72 4.63
C GLY A 137 -9.26 0.42 6.03
N ILE A 138 -8.28 -0.48 6.13
CA ILE A 138 -7.69 -0.90 7.39
C ILE A 138 -6.42 -0.06 7.62
N PRO A 139 -6.17 0.47 8.84
CA PRO A 139 -4.90 1.12 9.15
C PRO A 139 -3.72 0.20 8.84
N VAL A 140 -2.69 0.74 8.20
CA VAL A 140 -1.49 -0.01 7.82
C VAL A 140 -0.82 -0.61 9.06
N THR A 141 -0.73 0.15 10.15
CA THR A 141 -0.17 -0.30 11.44
C THR A 141 -0.98 -1.44 12.05
N ALA A 142 -2.31 -1.38 12.00
CA ALA A 142 -3.19 -2.45 12.48
C ALA A 142 -2.98 -3.79 11.74
N THR A 143 -2.38 -3.76 10.56
CA THR A 143 -1.99 -4.97 9.83
C THR A 143 -0.52 -5.34 10.08
N LEU A 144 0.40 -4.37 9.98
CA LEU A 144 1.84 -4.63 10.07
C LEU A 144 2.33 -4.96 11.48
N GLU A 145 1.81 -4.33 12.53
CA GLU A 145 2.27 -4.57 13.91
C GLU A 145 2.01 -6.02 14.38
N PRO A 146 0.81 -6.61 14.16
CA PRO A 146 0.59 -8.03 14.45
C PRO A 146 1.53 -8.94 13.66
N ILE A 147 1.77 -8.64 12.39
CA ILE A 147 2.66 -9.41 11.51
C ILE A 147 4.09 -9.37 12.03
N MET A 148 4.58 -8.18 12.38
CA MET A 148 5.91 -7.98 12.96
C MET A 148 6.05 -8.66 14.32
N SER A 149 4.97 -8.76 15.09
CA SER A 149 4.92 -9.48 16.37
C SER A 149 4.82 -11.01 16.21
N GLY A 150 4.79 -11.52 14.98
CA GLY A 150 4.72 -12.96 14.69
C GLY A 150 3.32 -13.54 14.69
N SER A 151 2.26 -12.71 14.70
CA SER A 151 0.89 -13.18 14.50
C SER A 151 0.74 -13.74 13.09
N LYS A 152 0.07 -14.89 12.99
CA LYS A 152 -0.34 -15.47 11.70
C LYS A 152 -1.69 -14.94 11.21
N ALA A 153 -2.49 -14.35 12.09
CA ALA A 153 -3.82 -13.88 11.75
C ALA A 153 -3.77 -12.49 11.12
N LEU A 154 -4.22 -12.39 9.87
CA LEU A 154 -4.47 -11.11 9.22
C LEU A 154 -5.84 -10.55 9.64
N PRO A 155 -6.02 -9.22 9.64
CA PRO A 155 -7.32 -8.62 9.92
C PRO A 155 -8.40 -9.14 8.95
N SER A 156 -9.57 -9.48 9.50
CA SER A 156 -10.73 -9.87 8.71
C SER A 156 -11.17 -8.70 7.82
N GLY A 157 -11.29 -8.95 6.51
CA GLY A 157 -11.66 -7.93 5.52
C GLY A 157 -10.48 -7.30 4.76
N LEU A 158 -9.25 -7.75 5.00
CA LEU A 158 -8.10 -7.34 4.20
C LEU A 158 -8.20 -7.91 2.77
N SER A 159 -8.34 -7.02 1.78
CA SER A 159 -8.44 -7.39 0.36
C SER A 159 -7.12 -7.98 -0.18
N SER A 160 -7.18 -8.73 -1.29
CA SER A 160 -5.96 -9.25 -1.93
C SER A 160 -5.01 -8.15 -2.36
N TRP A 161 -5.54 -6.99 -2.79
CA TRP A 161 -4.71 -5.84 -3.07
C TRP A 161 -4.06 -5.28 -1.80
N GLY A 162 -4.81 -5.16 -0.70
CA GLY A 162 -4.25 -4.78 0.60
C GLY A 162 -3.14 -5.72 1.07
N LYS A 163 -3.32 -7.04 0.94
CA LYS A 163 -2.26 -8.04 1.21
C LYS A 163 -1.01 -7.78 0.37
N ARG A 164 -1.15 -7.57 -0.95
CA ARG A 164 -0.02 -7.25 -1.84
C ARG A 164 0.69 -5.96 -1.42
N LEU A 165 -0.05 -4.90 -1.07
CA LEU A 165 0.53 -3.64 -0.61
C LEU A 165 1.32 -3.83 0.69
N CYS A 166 0.83 -4.63 1.64
CA CYS A 166 1.59 -4.98 2.84
C CYS A 166 2.89 -5.72 2.50
N CYS A 167 2.88 -6.65 1.55
CA CYS A 167 4.10 -7.30 1.05
C CYS A 167 5.09 -6.26 0.46
N GLN A 168 4.61 -5.28 -0.31
CA GLN A 168 5.47 -4.21 -0.84
C GLN A 168 6.09 -3.35 0.26
N VAL A 169 5.32 -3.00 1.30
CA VAL A 169 5.83 -2.27 2.47
C VAL A 169 6.90 -3.08 3.20
N ILE A 170 6.67 -4.37 3.44
CA ILE A 170 7.67 -5.25 4.06
C ILE A 170 8.94 -5.35 3.19
N GLY A 171 8.78 -5.51 1.87
CA GLY A 171 9.91 -5.51 0.93
C GLY A 171 10.72 -4.21 0.96
N ARG A 172 10.05 -3.07 1.10
CA ARG A 172 10.68 -1.75 1.26
C ARG A 172 11.49 -1.65 2.57
N LEU A 173 10.93 -2.13 3.68
CA LEU A 173 11.62 -2.19 4.97
C LEU A 173 12.85 -3.11 4.93
N LEU A 174 12.74 -4.29 4.32
CA LEU A 174 13.85 -5.22 4.12
C LEU A 174 14.98 -4.60 3.29
N TRP A 175 14.62 -3.84 2.25
CA TRP A 175 15.62 -3.08 1.48
C TRP A 175 16.34 -2.06 2.36
N ASP A 176 15.61 -1.31 3.19
CA ASP A 176 16.23 -0.30 4.05
C ASP A 176 17.17 -0.93 5.08
N LEU A 177 16.80 -2.07 5.68
CA LEU A 177 17.71 -2.85 6.53
C LEU A 177 18.99 -3.27 5.78
N LYS A 178 18.85 -3.79 4.55
CA LYS A 178 19.99 -4.13 3.69
C LYS A 178 20.91 -2.93 3.44
N GLN A 179 20.37 -1.73 3.23
CA GLN A 179 21.19 -0.54 3.04
C GLN A 179 21.98 -0.15 4.30
N LEU A 180 21.38 -0.29 5.48
CA LEU A 180 22.07 -0.05 6.76
C LEU A 180 23.21 -1.05 6.99
N GLU A 181 23.04 -2.31 6.56
CA GLU A 181 24.10 -3.33 6.58
C GLU A 181 25.27 -2.95 5.64
N VAL A 182 24.98 -2.53 4.40
CA VAL A 182 26.00 -2.12 3.41
C VAL A 182 26.85 -0.97 3.92
N ILE A 183 26.25 0.01 4.61
CA ILE A 183 26.94 1.16 5.18
C ILE A 183 27.81 0.76 6.40
N SER A 184 27.74 -0.50 6.85
CA SER A 184 28.41 -1.00 8.07
C SER A 184 28.07 -0.13 9.29
N LEU A 185 26.80 0.26 9.42
CA LEU A 185 26.36 1.23 10.42
C LEU A 185 26.74 0.84 11.85
N THR A 186 26.68 -0.46 12.17
CA THR A 186 27.11 -1.03 13.45
C THR A 186 28.57 -0.71 13.78
N ARG A 187 29.44 -0.74 12.76
CA ARG A 187 30.87 -0.37 12.88
C ARG A 187 31.05 1.13 13.07
N VAL A 188 30.29 1.94 12.33
CA VAL A 188 30.34 3.41 12.43
C VAL A 188 29.89 3.88 13.82
N LEU A 189 28.78 3.34 14.32
CA LEU A 189 28.21 3.69 15.62
C LEU A 189 28.92 3.01 16.80
N ARG A 190 29.84 2.05 16.55
CA ARG A 190 30.51 1.22 17.56
C ARG A 190 29.53 0.52 18.51
N GLN A 191 28.39 0.08 17.97
CA GLN A 191 27.33 -0.59 18.72
C GLN A 191 27.07 -1.97 18.10
N PRO A 192 27.75 -3.03 18.58
CA PRO A 192 27.59 -4.37 18.03
C PRO A 192 26.24 -5.00 18.36
N SER A 193 25.55 -4.54 19.41
CA SER A 193 24.19 -4.98 19.76
C SER A 193 23.17 -4.67 18.66
N LEU A 194 23.41 -3.62 17.85
CA LEU A 194 22.51 -3.24 16.76
C LEU A 194 22.42 -4.31 15.66
N SER A 195 23.47 -5.10 15.43
CA SER A 195 23.41 -6.16 14.40
C SER A 195 22.43 -7.26 14.80
N LEU A 196 22.40 -7.63 16.09
CA LEU A 196 21.45 -8.61 16.61
C LEU A 196 20.01 -8.13 16.46
N VAL A 197 19.75 -6.85 16.77
CA VAL A 197 18.42 -6.24 16.64
C VAL A 197 18.00 -6.19 15.16
N GLN A 198 18.91 -5.81 14.26
CA GLN A 198 18.65 -5.78 12.82
C GLN A 198 18.32 -7.17 12.28
N GLU A 199 19.08 -8.20 12.67
CA GLU A 199 18.82 -9.59 12.28
C GLU A 199 17.49 -10.11 12.83
N GLN A 200 17.12 -9.77 14.07
CA GLN A 200 15.80 -10.10 14.62
C GLN A 200 14.67 -9.42 13.84
N ALA A 201 14.80 -8.13 13.53
CA ALA A 201 13.81 -7.38 12.75
C ALA A 201 13.66 -7.96 11.33
N LYS A 202 14.77 -8.26 10.66
CA LYS A 202 14.81 -8.91 9.34
C LYS A 202 14.10 -10.26 9.36
N ASN A 203 14.39 -11.11 10.34
CA ASN A 203 13.72 -12.40 10.48
C ASN A 203 12.22 -12.27 10.74
N GLY A 204 11.79 -11.27 11.53
CA GLY A 204 10.38 -10.96 11.73
C GLY A 204 9.68 -10.54 10.44
N LEU A 205 10.31 -9.64 9.67
CA LEU A 205 9.80 -9.17 8.38
C LEU A 205 9.69 -10.30 7.35
N LEU A 206 10.71 -11.17 7.25
CA LEU A 206 10.69 -12.31 6.33
C LEU A 206 9.55 -13.30 6.67
N LYS A 207 9.40 -13.66 7.95
CA LYS A 207 8.28 -14.50 8.40
C LYS A 207 6.94 -13.86 8.09
N GLY A 208 6.82 -12.55 8.31
CA GLY A 208 5.63 -11.79 7.99
C GLY A 208 5.28 -11.80 6.51
N PHE A 209 6.30 -11.61 5.65
CA PHE A 209 6.15 -11.71 4.21
C PHE A 209 5.66 -13.08 3.77
N ASP A 210 6.27 -14.16 4.28
CA ASP A 210 5.88 -15.54 3.96
C ASP A 210 4.44 -15.83 4.37
N ASN A 211 4.03 -15.36 5.55
CA ASN A 211 2.66 -15.50 6.03
C ASN A 211 1.66 -14.84 5.07
N ILE A 212 1.88 -13.56 4.69
CA ILE A 212 0.99 -12.85 3.77
C ILE A 212 1.00 -13.51 2.39
N SER A 213 2.18 -13.90 1.89
CA SER A 213 2.34 -14.54 0.58
C SER A 213 1.55 -15.85 0.49
N ASN A 214 1.49 -16.63 1.57
CA ASN A 214 0.65 -17.83 1.63
C ASN A 214 -0.85 -17.49 1.63
N GLU A 215 -1.25 -16.42 2.32
CA GLU A 215 -2.65 -15.95 2.37
C GLU A 215 -3.13 -15.27 1.08
N ILE A 216 -2.22 -14.76 0.24
CA ILE A 216 -2.55 -14.21 -1.10
C ILE A 216 -2.99 -15.32 -2.06
N LYS A 217 -2.53 -16.56 -1.85
CA LYS A 217 -2.92 -17.72 -2.67
C LYS A 217 -4.33 -18.21 -2.37
N LEU A 218 -4.93 -17.75 -1.27
CA LEU A 218 -6.29 -18.09 -0.85
C LEU A 218 -7.26 -17.02 -1.37
N PRO A 219 -8.28 -17.40 -2.15
CA PRO A 219 -9.27 -16.45 -2.65
C PRO A 219 -10.07 -15.84 -1.49
N THR A 220 -10.20 -14.52 -1.47
CA THR A 220 -10.84 -13.76 -0.38
C THR A 220 -12.27 -13.32 -0.73
N SER A 221 -12.66 -13.42 -2.01
CA SER A 221 -14.00 -13.09 -2.52
C SER A 221 -14.38 -13.97 -3.72
N PRO A 222 -15.68 -14.27 -3.94
CA PRO A 222 -16.14 -14.98 -5.15
C PRO A 222 -15.78 -14.25 -6.45
N VAL A 223 -15.60 -12.93 -6.44
CA VAL A 223 -15.12 -12.16 -7.61
C VAL A 223 -13.66 -12.51 -7.95
N GLU A 224 -12.83 -12.74 -6.94
CA GLU A 224 -11.42 -13.13 -7.13
C GLU A 224 -11.26 -14.56 -7.66
N VAL A 225 -12.24 -15.43 -7.42
CA VAL A 225 -12.28 -16.80 -7.98
C VAL A 225 -12.59 -16.78 -9.49
N ILE A 226 -13.36 -15.80 -9.95
CA ILE A 226 -13.75 -15.67 -11.36
C ILE A 226 -12.59 -15.10 -12.19
N ASP A 227 -11.83 -14.12 -11.65
CA ASP A 227 -10.67 -13.53 -12.31
C ASP A 227 -9.43 -14.46 -12.37
N TYR A 228 -9.45 -15.60 -11.68
CA TYR A 228 -8.36 -16.60 -11.67
C TYR A 228 -8.49 -17.70 -12.73
N LYS A 229 -9.54 -17.68 -13.56
CA LYS A 229 -9.74 -18.60 -14.70
C LYS A 229 -9.45 -17.91 -16.03
#